data_AF-A0A2U2N0H4-F1
#
_entry.id   AF-A0A2U2N0H4-F1
#
_cell.length_a   1.000
_cell.length_b   1.000
_cell.length_c   1.000
_cell.angle_alpha   90.00
_cell.angle_beta   90.00
_cell.angle_gamma   90.00
#
_symmetry.space_group_name_H-M   'P 1'
#
loop_
_entity.id
_entity.type
_entity.pdbx_description
1 polymer ?
#
loop_
_entity_poly.entity_id
_entity_poly.type
_entity_poly.pdbx_seq_one_letter_code
_entity_poly.pdbx_strand_id
1 'polypeptide(L)'
;MRVFGRLIIVGALAAALAGCAASPTDYRSQREVPEGPGMFSGGDGGFTVIRDGRPLGGADADADADADASPGDAEFREFQRFQAYQQWKETARETGEYEEFQDWLRWQEYRRWQESR
;
A
#
# COMPACT_ATOMS: atom_id res chain seq x y z
N MET A 1 -40.11 -30.18 37.55
CA MET A 1 -40.47 -29.55 36.25
C MET A 1 -39.87 -28.16 36.01
N ARG A 2 -39.74 -27.28 37.03
CA ARG A 2 -39.20 -25.91 36.85
C ARG A 2 -37.72 -25.82 36.42
N VAL A 3 -36.91 -26.83 36.76
CA VAL A 3 -35.47 -26.86 36.42
C VAL A 3 -35.24 -27.26 34.96
N PHE A 4 -36.02 -28.20 34.44
CA PHE A 4 -35.98 -28.59 33.03
C PHE A 4 -36.39 -27.44 32.09
N GLY A 5 -37.39 -26.64 32.48
CA GLY A 5 -37.77 -25.44 31.71
C GLY A 5 -36.65 -24.39 31.66
N ARG A 6 -35.93 -24.19 32.77
CA ARG A 6 -34.77 -23.28 32.80
C ARG A 6 -33.61 -23.78 31.94
N LEU A 7 -33.36 -25.09 31.93
CA LEU A 7 -32.33 -25.69 31.07
C LEU A 7 -32.66 -25.57 29.59
N ILE A 8 -33.94 -25.72 29.20
CA ILE A 8 -34.37 -25.53 27.81
C ILE A 8 -34.23 -24.06 27.39
N ILE A 9 -34.61 -23.11 28.25
CA ILE A 9 -34.48 -21.67 27.95
C ILE A 9 -33.01 -21.27 27.80
N VAL A 10 -32.12 -21.75 28.68
CA VAL A 10 -30.68 -21.48 28.60
C VAL A 10 -30.07 -22.11 27.34
N GLY A 11 -30.47 -23.34 27.00
CA GLY A 11 -30.02 -24.01 25.77
C GLY A 11 -30.49 -23.29 24.50
N ALA A 12 -31.75 -22.84 24.46
CA ALA A 12 -32.29 -22.09 23.32
C ALA A 12 -31.63 -20.72 23.16
N LEU A 13 -31.36 -20.01 24.26
CA LEU A 13 -30.66 -18.72 24.23
C LEU A 13 -29.21 -18.88 23.73
N ALA A 14 -28.50 -19.92 24.16
CA ALA A 14 -27.15 -20.21 23.69
C ALA A 14 -27.13 -20.54 22.18
N ALA A 15 -28.11 -21.30 21.69
CA ALA A 15 -28.24 -21.61 20.27
C ALA A 15 -28.56 -20.36 19.42
N ALA A 16 -29.42 -19.47 19.91
CA ALA A 16 -29.76 -18.22 19.22
C ALA A 16 -28.56 -17.26 19.14
N LEU A 17 -27.77 -17.15 20.20
CA LEU A 17 -26.56 -16.30 20.22
C LEU A 17 -25.45 -16.82 19.29
N ALA A 18 -25.33 -18.15 19.13
CA ALA A 18 -24.36 -18.75 18.21
C ALA A 18 -24.76 -18.60 16.72
N GLY A 19 -26.05 -18.41 16.43
CA GLY A 19 -26.58 -18.30 15.06
C GLY A 19 -26.45 -16.91 14.42
N CYS A 20 -26.23 -15.84 15.19
CA CYS A 20 -26.19 -14.46 14.66
C CYS A 20 -24.93 -14.13 13.83
N ALA A 21 -23.90 -14.99 13.84
CA ALA A 21 -22.66 -14.77 13.08
C ALA A 21 -22.56 -15.65 11.81
N ALA A 22 -23.57 -16.47 11.53
CA ALA A 22 -23.56 -17.40 10.40
C ALA A 22 -24.23 -16.80 9.15
N SER A 23 -23.82 -15.62 8.72
CA SER A 23 -23.97 -15.28 7.30
C SER A 23 -22.85 -16.01 6.54
N PRO A 24 -23.13 -16.66 5.40
CA PRO A 24 -22.07 -17.18 4.56
C PRO A 24 -21.23 -15.99 4.09
N THR A 25 -20.03 -15.83 4.66
CA THR A 25 -19.04 -14.91 4.10
C THR A 25 -18.59 -15.55 2.80
N ASP A 26 -19.24 -15.16 1.73
CA ASP A 26 -18.83 -15.49 0.38
C ASP A 26 -17.37 -15.07 0.24
N TYR A 27 -16.47 -16.04 -0.01
CA TYR A 27 -15.05 -15.75 -0.14
C TYR A 27 -14.85 -15.00 -1.46
N ARG A 28 -14.84 -13.67 -1.37
CA ARG A 28 -14.47 -12.79 -2.47
C ARG A 28 -12.96 -12.75 -2.52
N SER A 29 -12.41 -13.05 -3.69
CA SER A 29 -10.96 -13.06 -3.86
C SER A 29 -10.38 -11.68 -3.54
N GLN A 30 -9.11 -11.58 -3.14
CA GLN A 30 -8.49 -10.28 -2.81
C GLN A 30 -8.46 -9.27 -3.96
N ARG A 31 -8.84 -9.69 -5.18
CA ARG A 31 -8.96 -8.84 -6.37
C ARG A 31 -10.40 -8.42 -6.68
N GLU A 32 -11.37 -8.93 -5.95
CA GLU A 32 -12.79 -8.72 -6.23
C GLU A 32 -13.32 -7.57 -5.36
N VAL A 33 -13.53 -6.42 -5.97
CA VAL A 33 -14.10 -5.24 -5.30
C VAL A 33 -15.59 -5.52 -5.06
N PRO A 34 -16.09 -5.44 -3.82
CA PRO A 34 -17.49 -5.71 -3.54
C PRO A 34 -18.38 -4.71 -4.29
N GLU A 35 -19.34 -5.24 -5.06
CA GLU A 35 -20.32 -4.42 -5.76
C GLU A 35 -21.25 -3.73 -4.76
N GLY A 36 -21.38 -2.42 -4.89
CA GLY A 36 -22.22 -1.59 -4.04
C GLY A 36 -21.55 -0.26 -3.70
N PRO A 37 -22.32 0.72 -3.20
CA PRO A 37 -21.78 2.01 -2.81
C PRO A 37 -20.84 1.84 -1.62
N GLY A 38 -19.54 1.99 -1.88
CA GLY A 38 -18.52 2.07 -0.84
C GLY A 38 -18.66 3.38 -0.05
N MET A 39 -18.02 3.47 1.12
CA MET A 39 -18.02 4.70 1.92
C MET A 39 -17.44 5.91 1.14
N PHE A 40 -16.63 5.64 0.11
CA PHE A 40 -15.96 6.64 -0.75
C PHE A 40 -16.25 6.43 -2.25
N SER A 41 -17.03 5.40 -2.60
CA SER A 41 -17.40 5.09 -3.97
C SER A 41 -18.92 5.23 -4.09
N GLY A 42 -19.40 6.05 -5.03
CA GLY A 42 -20.84 6.23 -5.25
C GLY A 42 -21.55 4.94 -5.67
N GLY A 43 -22.79 5.07 -6.16
CA GLY A 43 -23.62 3.92 -6.58
C GLY A 43 -22.95 2.95 -7.57
N ASP A 44 -21.95 3.42 -8.31
CA ASP A 44 -21.25 2.66 -9.35
C ASP A 44 -19.88 2.10 -8.91
N GLY A 45 -19.55 2.13 -7.61
CA GLY A 45 -18.32 1.51 -7.08
C GLY A 45 -17.00 2.22 -7.42
N GLY A 46 -17.03 3.25 -8.27
CA GLY A 46 -15.88 4.11 -8.61
C GLY A 46 -15.55 5.17 -7.55
N PHE A 47 -14.26 5.36 -7.27
CA PHE A 47 -13.77 6.41 -6.38
C PHE A 47 -14.11 7.78 -6.96
N THR A 48 -14.94 8.55 -6.25
CA THR A 48 -15.37 9.88 -6.72
C THR A 48 -14.59 10.96 -5.98
N VAL A 49 -13.65 11.62 -6.66
CA VAL A 49 -13.02 12.82 -6.09
C VAL A 49 -13.96 14.01 -6.30
N ILE A 50 -14.52 14.51 -5.19
CA ILE A 50 -15.30 15.74 -5.20
C ILE A 50 -14.37 16.90 -4.84
N ARG A 51 -14.15 17.81 -5.79
CA ARG A 51 -13.49 19.10 -5.55
C ARG A 51 -14.46 20.22 -5.90
N ASP A 52 -14.63 21.17 -4.98
CA ASP A 52 -15.51 22.33 -5.12
C ASP A 52 -16.97 21.98 -5.50
N GLY A 53 -17.50 20.92 -4.89
CA GLY A 53 -18.89 20.47 -5.09
C GLY A 53 -19.18 19.84 -6.45
N ARG A 54 -18.14 19.59 -7.27
CA ARG A 54 -18.28 18.95 -8.59
C ARG A 54 -17.55 17.60 -8.61
N PRO A 55 -18.21 16.52 -9.05
CA PRO A 55 -17.55 15.24 -9.25
C PRO A 55 -16.63 15.32 -10.48
N LEU A 56 -15.34 15.07 -10.28
CA LEU A 56 -14.37 14.85 -11.35
C LEU A 56 -14.33 13.34 -11.57
N GLY A 57 -14.97 12.88 -12.65
CA GLY A 57 -15.43 11.49 -12.80
C GLY A 57 -14.35 10.43 -13.05
N GLY A 58 -14.82 9.18 -13.17
CA GLY A 58 -14.04 8.05 -13.71
C GLY A 58 -14.76 6.71 -13.55
N ALA A 59 -15.72 6.43 -14.43
CA ALA A 59 -15.98 5.07 -14.89
C ALA A 59 -14.81 4.67 -15.81
N ASP A 60 -14.48 3.38 -15.84
CA ASP A 60 -13.52 2.75 -16.74
C ASP A 60 -12.03 3.00 -16.40
N ALA A 61 -11.58 2.36 -15.33
CA ALA A 61 -10.16 2.02 -15.17
C ALA A 61 -10.08 0.53 -14.84
N ASP A 62 -10.08 -0.29 -15.88
CA ASP A 62 -9.71 -1.71 -15.83
C ASP A 62 -8.37 -1.84 -15.09
N ALA A 63 -8.45 -2.31 -13.84
CA ALA A 63 -7.32 -2.55 -12.98
C ALA A 63 -6.92 -4.03 -13.08
N ASP A 64 -6.19 -4.36 -14.15
CA ASP A 64 -5.25 -5.48 -14.13
C ASP A 64 -4.15 -5.14 -13.11
N ALA A 65 -4.43 -5.45 -11.84
CA ALA A 65 -3.46 -5.41 -10.75
C ALA A 65 -2.59 -6.67 -10.78
N ASP A 66 -1.82 -6.83 -11.85
CA ASP A 66 -0.53 -7.48 -11.78
C ASP A 66 0.50 -6.36 -11.62
N ALA A 67 0.84 -6.07 -10.36
CA ALA A 67 1.92 -5.18 -9.97
C ALA A 67 3.27 -5.83 -10.30
N ASP A 68 3.51 -6.04 -11.58
CA ASP A 68 4.86 -6.05 -12.12
C ASP A 68 5.26 -4.58 -12.20
N ALA A 69 6.34 -4.21 -11.50
CA ALA A 69 6.82 -2.83 -11.47
C ALA A 69 7.05 -2.39 -12.91
N SER A 70 6.16 -1.52 -13.41
CA SER A 70 6.26 -1.03 -14.78
C SER A 70 7.65 -0.41 -14.94
N PRO A 71 8.37 -0.63 -16.04
CA PRO A 71 9.73 -0.13 -16.20
C PRO A 71 9.87 1.37 -15.89
N GLY A 72 8.81 2.16 -16.14
CA GLY A 72 8.73 3.56 -15.77
C GLY A 72 8.77 3.86 -14.26
N ASP A 73 8.29 2.96 -13.39
CA ASP A 73 8.33 3.15 -11.94
C ASP A 73 9.74 2.96 -11.37
N ALA A 74 10.51 2.04 -11.96
CA ALA A 74 11.91 1.84 -11.58
C ALA A 74 12.77 3.05 -12.01
N GLU A 75 12.59 3.50 -13.25
CA GLU A 75 13.27 4.68 -13.80
C GLU A 75 12.89 5.96 -13.04
N PHE A 76 11.62 6.14 -12.69
CA PHE A 76 11.16 7.27 -11.88
C PHE A 76 11.77 7.27 -10.46
N ARG A 77 11.89 6.10 -9.82
CA ARG A 77 12.56 5.98 -8.52
C ARG A 77 14.06 6.28 -8.62
N GLU A 78 14.70 5.84 -9.69
CA GLU A 78 16.12 6.13 -9.95
C GLU A 78 16.35 7.63 -10.15
N PHE A 79 15.50 8.29 -10.94
CA PHE A 79 15.53 9.73 -11.13
C PHE A 79 15.38 10.50 -9.81
N GLN A 80 14.42 10.11 -8.96
CA GLN A 80 14.25 10.74 -7.65
C GLN A 80 15.47 10.58 -6.75
N ARG A 81 16.09 9.39 -6.72
CA ARG A 81 17.32 9.14 -5.95
C ARG A 81 18.47 9.99 -6.47
N PHE A 82 18.58 10.14 -7.79
CA PHE A 82 19.60 11.00 -8.39
C PHE A 82 19.39 12.47 -8.00
N GLN A 83 18.15 12.97 -8.03
CA GLN A 83 17.86 14.33 -7.59
C GLN A 83 18.20 14.55 -6.11
N ALA A 84 17.82 13.61 -5.23
CA ALA A 84 18.17 13.68 -3.82
C ALA A 84 19.70 13.69 -3.60
N TYR A 85 20.45 12.91 -4.37
CA TYR A 85 21.91 12.92 -4.33
C TYR A 85 22.51 14.26 -4.76
N GLN A 86 21.97 14.90 -5.80
CA GLN A 86 22.45 16.22 -6.23
C GLN A 86 22.19 17.28 -5.16
N GLN A 87 21.01 17.29 -4.55
CA GLN A 87 20.68 18.21 -3.46
C GLN A 87 21.61 17.99 -2.26
N TRP A 88 21.82 16.73 -1.85
CA TRP A 88 22.78 16.41 -0.80
C TRP A 88 24.17 16.95 -1.12
N LYS A 89 24.64 16.76 -2.36
CA LYS A 89 25.97 17.23 -2.79
C LYS A 89 26.12 18.74 -2.68
N GLU A 90 25.09 19.49 -3.03
CA GLU A 90 25.06 20.95 -2.89
C GLU A 90 25.16 21.36 -1.41
N THR A 91 24.38 20.71 -0.53
CA THR A 91 24.40 21.00 0.91
C THR A 91 25.67 20.53 1.62
N ALA A 92 26.20 19.37 1.24
CA ALA A 92 27.35 18.73 1.87
C ALA A 92 28.68 19.38 1.47
N ARG A 93 28.69 20.14 0.37
CA ARG A 93 29.86 20.87 -0.11
C ARG A 93 30.41 21.84 0.93
N GLU A 94 29.55 22.39 1.78
CA GLU A 94 29.91 23.36 2.81
C GLU A 94 30.24 22.72 4.16
N THR A 95 29.96 21.41 4.34
CA THR A 95 30.00 20.74 5.65
C THR A 95 31.22 19.84 5.86
N GLY A 96 32.21 19.84 4.96
CA GLY A 96 33.37 18.95 5.04
C GLY A 96 33.08 17.48 4.70
N GLU A 97 31.83 17.02 4.86
CA GLU A 97 31.38 15.68 4.47
C GLU A 97 31.62 15.38 2.98
N TYR A 98 31.52 16.40 2.12
CA TYR A 98 31.83 16.23 0.71
C TYR A 98 33.32 15.93 0.45
N GLU A 99 34.22 16.51 1.24
CA GLU A 99 35.66 16.23 1.13
C GLU A 99 35.96 14.79 1.51
N GLU A 100 35.39 14.29 2.61
CA GLU A 100 35.50 12.89 3.02
C GLU A 100 34.97 11.92 1.94
N PHE A 101 33.85 12.28 1.30
CA PHE A 101 33.31 11.50 0.19
C PHE A 101 34.27 11.47 -1.02
N GLN A 102 34.91 12.59 -1.36
CA GLN A 102 35.94 12.63 -2.41
C GLN A 102 37.15 11.77 -2.05
N ASP A 103 37.57 11.77 -0.79
CA ASP A 103 38.70 10.98 -0.29
C ASP A 103 38.42 9.49 -0.42
N TRP A 104 37.20 9.08 -0.05
CA TRP A 104 36.74 7.72 -0.22
C TRP A 104 36.73 7.27 -1.69
N LEU A 105 36.29 8.13 -2.62
CA LEU A 105 36.34 7.84 -4.07
C LEU A 105 37.77 7.59 -4.55
N ARG A 106 38.73 8.41 -4.13
CA ARG A 106 40.15 8.23 -4.47
C ARG A 106 40.71 6.93 -3.90
N TRP A 107 40.32 6.57 -2.67
CA TRP A 107 40.70 5.29 -2.07
C TRP A 107 40.11 4.09 -2.82
N GLN A 108 38.86 4.16 -3.28
CA GLN A 108 38.25 3.11 -4.10
C GLN A 108 38.95 2.91 -5.44
N GLU A 109 39.38 3.99 -6.09
CA GLU A 109 40.17 3.92 -7.31
C GLU A 109 41.53 3.26 -7.06
N TYR A 110 42.23 3.68 -6.00
CA TYR A 110 43.49 3.07 -5.59
C TYR A 110 43.35 1.58 -5.30
N ARG A 111 42.28 1.17 -4.60
CA ARG A 111 41.97 -0.25 -4.38
C ARG A 111 41.76 -1.02 -5.67
N ARG A 112 40.97 -0.48 -6.61
CA ARG A 112 40.76 -1.12 -7.91
C ARG A 112 42.06 -1.27 -8.69
N TRP A 113 42.94 -0.27 -8.64
CA TRP A 113 44.27 -0.37 -9.24
C TRP A 113 45.13 -1.47 -8.60
N GLN A 114 45.15 -1.55 -7.26
CA GLN A 114 45.86 -2.61 -6.53
C GLN A 114 45.34 -4.01 -6.91
N GLU A 115 44.02 -4.18 -7.04
CA GLU A 115 43.40 -5.44 -7.43
C GLU A 115 43.67 -5.83 -8.89
N SER A 116 43.94 -4.84 -9.75
CA SER A 116 44.27 -5.06 -11.17
C SER A 116 45.74 -5.37 -11.45
N ARG A 117 46.60 -5.35 -10.42
CA ARG A 117 48.06 -5.46 -10.51
C ARG A 117 48.57 -6.79 -9.98
#